data_AF-A0A560LXY8-F1
#
_entry.id   AF-A0A560LXY8-F1
#
_cell.length_a   1.000
_cell.length_b   1.000
_cell.length_c   1.000
_cell.angle_alpha   90.00
_cell.angle_beta   90.00
_cell.angle_gamma   90.00
#
_symmetry.space_group_name_H-M   'P 1'
#
loop_
_entity.id
_entity.type
_entity.pdbx_description
1 polymer ?
#
loop_
_entity_poly.entity_id
_entity_poly.type
_entity_poly.pdbx_seq_one_letter_code
_entity_poly.pdbx_strand_id
1 'polypeptide(L)'
;MGSAEWIPQECASDAGFLIGASKITLEDDKKTATLRHASVNNGAQTQGEIQLYFDECEKNGVTPDNFAVRCELSIEPEASTRTNIAVARNTATKIEAISIAGKHGYFDDLNVTFKQEHPWNELAQSETDVEDHYVDTRLLLQILWAMMPEELAPDHRRTIEARMRAYKNAAYCLQDYVEIHDSSGTNKEDAARYKYFTDMAGTAWTEYQRWKKLDKWNDKHLLERLRQAIRGEDGTIKEVSDGIVFPILSALSRFVKLKKGKWQLIYPKVFQDEDMLIAARRPLSQCSGRPMLMGRSGAACEALILLTEMAERYSEQYQA
;
A
#
# COMPACT_ATOMS: atom_id res chain seq x y z
N MET A 1 3.00 -10.70 30.14
CA MET A 1 2.31 -9.71 30.99
C MET A 1 2.98 -8.38 30.74
N GLY A 2 2.29 -7.43 30.12
CA GLY A 2 2.82 -6.07 29.91
C GLY A 2 2.26 -5.16 31.00
N SER A 3 3.12 -4.36 31.63
CA SER A 3 2.73 -3.28 32.55
C SER A 3 2.82 -1.95 31.80
N ALA A 4 1.80 -1.10 31.93
CA ALA A 4 1.81 0.26 31.40
C ALA A 4 1.64 1.25 32.56
N GLU A 5 2.45 2.31 32.55
CA GLU A 5 2.42 3.41 33.52
C GLU A 5 1.48 4.51 33.00
N TRP A 6 0.59 5.01 33.87
CA TRP A 6 -0.45 5.98 33.52
C TRP A 6 -0.09 7.38 34.01
N ILE A 7 -0.18 8.37 33.12
CA ILE A 7 0.03 9.79 33.42
C ILE A 7 -1.21 10.58 32.93
N PRO A 8 -1.95 11.28 33.81
CA PRO A 8 -3.10 12.08 33.39
C PRO A 8 -2.68 13.42 32.78
N GLN A 9 -3.27 13.79 31.64
CA GLN A 9 -3.23 15.17 31.13
C GLN A 9 -4.46 15.51 30.26
N GLU A 10 -4.88 16.78 30.30
CA GLU A 10 -6.05 17.36 29.62
C GLU A 10 -5.91 17.48 28.08
N CYS A 11 -7.07 17.54 27.41
CA CYS A 11 -7.34 17.42 25.97
C CYS A 11 -6.42 18.14 24.95
N ALA A 12 -6.02 17.42 23.88
CA ALA A 12 -6.00 17.87 22.47
C ALA A 12 -5.64 16.71 21.49
N SER A 13 -6.33 16.62 20.34
CA SER A 13 -6.02 15.95 19.03
C SER A 13 -5.71 14.43 18.91
N ASP A 14 -6.71 13.66 18.44
CA ASP A 14 -6.85 12.77 17.24
C ASP A 14 -5.74 11.85 16.66
N ALA A 15 -4.76 11.36 17.43
CA ALA A 15 -3.98 10.19 17.00
C ALA A 15 -3.41 9.36 18.17
N GLY A 16 -4.16 8.38 18.67
CA GLY A 16 -3.73 7.45 19.72
C GLY A 16 -4.07 5.98 19.42
N PHE A 17 -3.43 5.05 20.14
CA PHE A 17 -3.75 3.62 20.07
C PHE A 17 -5.06 3.32 20.82
N LEU A 18 -6.07 2.75 20.18
CA LEU A 18 -7.21 2.20 20.92
C LEU A 18 -6.88 0.78 21.43
N ILE A 19 -6.94 0.58 22.74
CA ILE A 19 -6.86 -0.73 23.37
C ILE A 19 -8.27 -1.10 23.86
N GLY A 20 -8.85 -2.14 23.25
CA GLY A 20 -10.07 -2.77 23.75
C GLY A 20 -9.72 -3.76 24.86
N ALA A 21 -10.46 -3.79 25.96
CA ALA A 21 -10.30 -4.78 27.01
C ALA A 21 -11.64 -5.18 27.63
N SER A 22 -11.71 -6.36 28.24
CA SER A 22 -12.94 -6.82 28.91
C SER A 22 -13.05 -6.29 30.34
N LYS A 23 -11.94 -5.90 30.95
CA LYS A 23 -11.87 -5.37 32.32
C LYS A 23 -10.58 -4.58 32.50
N ILE A 24 -10.65 -3.53 33.32
CA ILE A 24 -9.51 -2.77 33.82
C ILE A 24 -9.46 -2.89 35.34
N THR A 25 -8.26 -2.94 35.90
CA THR A 25 -7.99 -2.81 37.34
C THR A 25 -6.92 -1.77 37.52
N LEU A 26 -7.23 -0.75 38.31
CA LEU A 26 -6.34 0.38 38.59
C LEU A 26 -5.64 0.14 39.93
N GLU A 27 -4.33 0.27 39.93
CA GLU A 27 -3.49 0.33 41.12
C GLU A 27 -2.97 1.77 41.24
N ASP A 28 -3.75 2.63 41.90
CA ASP A 28 -3.52 4.07 41.98
C ASP A 28 -2.20 4.40 42.71
N ASP A 29 -1.82 3.58 43.68
CA ASP A 29 -0.55 3.68 44.42
C ASP A 29 0.67 3.50 43.52
N LYS A 30 0.53 2.70 42.46
CA LYS A 30 1.60 2.40 41.49
C LYS A 30 1.41 3.11 40.16
N LYS A 31 0.31 3.86 39.97
CA LYS A 31 -0.08 4.46 38.69
C LYS A 31 -0.09 3.45 37.55
N THR A 32 -0.51 2.20 37.83
CA THR A 32 -0.55 1.13 36.83
C THR A 32 -1.97 0.65 36.59
N ALA A 33 -2.29 0.39 35.32
CA ALA A 33 -3.54 -0.23 34.92
C ALA A 33 -3.29 -1.64 34.38
N THR A 34 -3.98 -2.64 34.93
CA THR A 34 -3.97 -4.01 34.41
C THR A 34 -5.22 -4.27 33.59
N LEU A 35 -5.05 -4.63 32.32
CA LEU A 35 -6.13 -4.92 31.39
C LEU A 35 -6.30 -6.44 31.19
N ARG A 36 -7.54 -6.94 31.23
CA ARG A 36 -7.87 -8.33 30.88
C ARG A 36 -8.42 -8.43 29.46
N HIS A 37 -7.98 -9.47 28.74
CA HIS A 37 -8.35 -9.72 27.34
C HIS A 37 -8.16 -8.48 26.46
N ALA A 38 -7.01 -7.81 26.64
CA ALA A 38 -6.69 -6.60 25.92
C ALA A 38 -6.30 -6.91 24.46
N SER A 39 -6.75 -6.08 23.54
CA SER A 39 -6.38 -6.10 22.13
C SER A 39 -6.21 -4.68 21.61
N VAL A 40 -5.23 -4.47 20.73
CA VAL A 40 -5.13 -3.21 19.98
C VAL A 40 -6.18 -3.25 18.87
N ASN A 41 -7.14 -2.34 18.92
CA ASN A 41 -8.28 -2.33 17.99
C ASN A 41 -7.92 -1.69 16.63
N ASN A 42 -6.92 -0.81 16.60
CA ASN A 42 -6.43 -0.10 15.40
C ASN A 42 -5.41 -0.93 14.60
N GLY A 43 -5.83 -2.09 14.11
CA GLY A 43 -5.19 -2.77 12.98
C GLY A 43 -4.36 -4.00 13.32
N ALA A 44 -4.69 -5.13 12.68
CA ALA A 44 -3.80 -6.27 12.51
C ALA A 44 -2.44 -5.86 11.92
N GLN A 45 -2.40 -4.76 11.17
CA GLN A 45 -1.17 -4.14 10.67
C GLN A 45 -0.31 -3.57 11.80
N THR A 46 -0.88 -2.78 12.70
CA THR A 46 -0.17 -2.19 13.85
C THR A 46 0.34 -3.25 14.80
N GLN A 47 -0.46 -4.28 15.08
CA GLN A 47 -0.01 -5.45 15.84
C GLN A 47 1.15 -6.17 15.14
N GLY A 48 1.08 -6.29 13.81
CA GLY A 48 2.14 -6.88 13.00
C GLY A 48 3.44 -6.06 13.01
N GLU A 49 3.37 -4.73 12.91
CA GLU A 49 4.56 -3.87 12.96
C GLU A 49 5.20 -3.85 14.35
N ILE A 50 4.39 -3.87 15.42
CA ILE A 50 4.90 -4.02 16.80
C ILE A 50 5.62 -5.37 16.93
N GLN A 51 5.00 -6.45 16.46
CA GLN A 51 5.63 -7.77 16.51
C GLN A 51 6.92 -7.81 15.72
N LEU A 52 6.94 -7.24 14.51
CA LEU A 52 8.13 -7.16 13.66
C LEU A 52 9.27 -6.40 14.34
N TYR A 53 8.97 -5.28 15.01
CA TYR A 53 9.97 -4.53 15.77
C TYR A 53 10.59 -5.37 16.88
N PHE A 54 9.78 -6.07 17.67
CA PHE A 54 10.28 -6.95 18.74
C PHE A 54 11.07 -8.14 18.19
N ASP A 55 10.59 -8.78 17.11
CA ASP A 55 11.28 -9.89 16.45
C ASP A 55 12.64 -9.44 15.87
N GLU A 56 12.73 -8.21 15.35
CA GLU A 56 13.98 -7.63 14.83
C GLU A 56 14.97 -7.30 15.95
N CYS A 57 14.49 -6.72 17.06
CA CYS A 57 15.27 -6.52 18.28
C CYS A 57 15.85 -7.84 18.80
N GLU A 58 15.02 -8.89 18.92
CA GLU A 58 15.44 -10.22 19.37
C GLU A 58 16.50 -10.81 18.43
N LYS A 59 16.25 -10.78 17.12
CA LYS A 59 17.18 -11.30 16.10
C LYS A 59 18.54 -10.59 16.11
N ASN A 60 18.54 -9.28 16.38
CA ASN A 60 19.75 -8.46 16.38
C ASN A 60 20.42 -8.39 17.76
N GLY A 61 19.84 -9.03 18.80
CA GLY A 61 20.36 -8.97 20.17
C GLY A 61 20.28 -7.57 20.79
N VAL A 62 19.37 -6.74 20.32
CA VAL A 62 19.16 -5.35 20.77
C VAL A 62 17.98 -5.31 21.71
N THR A 63 18.13 -4.64 22.86
CA THR A 63 17.01 -4.41 23.78
C THR A 63 16.06 -3.38 23.15
N PRO A 64 14.74 -3.67 23.06
CA PRO A 64 13.75 -2.70 22.58
C PRO A 64 13.76 -1.40 23.39
N ASP A 65 13.60 -0.27 22.72
CA ASP A 65 13.51 1.03 23.36
C ASP A 65 12.21 1.17 24.13
N ASN A 66 12.28 1.77 25.33
CA ASN A 66 11.09 2.17 26.07
C ASN A 66 10.63 3.55 25.58
N PHE A 67 9.46 3.61 24.97
CA PHE A 67 8.81 4.86 24.59
C PHE A 67 7.36 4.89 25.06
N ALA A 68 6.89 6.08 25.45
CA ALA A 68 5.52 6.29 25.86
C ALA A 68 4.63 6.49 24.62
N VAL A 69 3.49 5.80 24.60
CA VAL A 69 2.46 5.98 23.57
C VAL A 69 1.17 6.44 24.19
N ARG A 70 0.49 7.38 23.53
CA ARG A 70 -0.86 7.75 23.92
C ARG A 70 -1.82 6.62 23.51
N CYS A 71 -2.60 6.15 24.47
CA CYS A 71 -3.64 5.17 24.22
C CYS A 71 -5.01 5.65 24.72
N GLU A 72 -6.04 5.27 23.97
CA GLU A 72 -7.43 5.31 24.38
C GLU A 72 -7.80 3.91 24.88
N LEU A 73 -8.57 3.82 25.96
CA LEU A 73 -9.04 2.54 26.49
C LEU A 73 -10.55 2.42 26.25
N SER A 74 -10.96 1.32 25.61
CA SER A 74 -12.38 0.94 25.48
C SER A 74 -12.62 -0.32 26.30
N ILE A 75 -13.35 -0.18 27.41
CA ILE A 75 -13.68 -1.30 28.29
C ILE A 75 -15.10 -1.77 27.96
N GLU A 76 -15.19 -2.96 27.38
CA GLU A 76 -16.47 -3.57 27.00
C GLU A 76 -16.42 -5.04 27.43
N PRO A 77 -17.22 -5.48 28.42
CA PRO A 77 -17.19 -6.85 28.94
C PRO A 77 -17.56 -7.90 27.91
N GLU A 78 -18.44 -7.57 26.97
CA GLU A 78 -19.02 -8.52 26.02
C GLU A 78 -18.15 -8.70 24.76
N ALA A 79 -17.79 -9.94 24.43
CA ALA A 79 -16.83 -10.23 23.37
C ALA A 79 -17.36 -9.93 21.97
N SER A 80 -18.65 -10.19 21.75
CA SER A 80 -19.33 -9.90 20.49
C SER A 80 -19.38 -8.39 20.22
N THR A 81 -19.74 -7.59 21.23
CA THR A 81 -19.75 -6.12 21.16
C THR A 81 -18.34 -5.54 20.94
N ARG A 82 -17.31 -6.06 21.63
CA ARG A 82 -15.91 -5.64 21.37
C ARG A 82 -15.49 -5.85 19.93
N THR A 83 -15.83 -7.01 19.37
CA THR A 83 -15.53 -7.36 17.98
C THR A 83 -16.25 -6.41 17.03
N ASN A 84 -17.52 -6.12 17.29
CA ASN A 84 -18.31 -5.19 16.49
C ASN A 84 -17.78 -3.75 16.56
N ILE A 85 -17.34 -3.27 17.73
CA ILE A 85 -16.71 -1.94 17.88
C ILE A 85 -15.40 -1.88 17.08
N ALA A 86 -14.57 -2.91 17.18
CA ALA A 86 -13.30 -2.98 16.44
C ALA A 86 -13.53 -3.04 14.92
N VAL A 87 -14.51 -3.83 14.46
CA VAL A 87 -14.88 -3.91 13.05
C VAL A 87 -15.46 -2.59 12.57
N ALA A 88 -16.46 -2.04 13.26
CA ALA A 88 -17.12 -0.78 12.92
C ALA A 88 -16.14 0.39 12.84
N ARG A 89 -15.15 0.48 13.73
CA ARG A 89 -14.11 1.53 13.68
C ARG A 89 -13.14 1.35 12.51
N ASN A 90 -12.62 0.13 12.30
CA ASN A 90 -11.73 -0.16 11.16
C ASN A 90 -12.42 0.04 9.80
N THR A 91 -13.74 -0.15 9.79
CA THR A 91 -14.64 0.08 8.67
C THR A 91 -14.82 1.60 8.56
N ALA A 92 -15.49 2.28 9.51
CA ALA A 92 -15.78 3.72 9.48
C ALA A 92 -14.59 4.64 9.18
N THR A 93 -13.42 4.45 9.82
CA THR A 93 -12.28 5.36 9.62
C THR A 93 -11.65 5.25 8.22
N LYS A 94 -11.75 4.09 7.55
CA LYS A 94 -11.38 3.93 6.13
C LYS A 94 -12.51 4.30 5.16
N ILE A 95 -13.74 4.47 5.67
CA ILE A 95 -15.01 4.57 4.96
C ILE A 95 -15.59 6.00 4.98
N GLU A 96 -14.91 6.96 5.58
CA GLU A 96 -15.27 8.37 5.43
C GLU A 96 -14.40 9.07 4.39
N ALA A 97 -13.10 8.77 4.34
CA ALA A 97 -12.16 9.52 3.53
C ALA A 97 -12.41 9.40 2.01
N ILE A 98 -12.69 8.20 1.49
CA ILE A 98 -12.98 8.03 0.06
C ILE A 98 -14.36 8.60 -0.29
N SER A 99 -15.40 8.35 0.52
CA SER A 99 -16.73 8.97 0.32
C SER A 99 -16.69 10.51 0.32
N ILE A 100 -15.93 11.11 1.25
CA ILE A 100 -15.73 12.56 1.31
C ILE A 100 -15.02 13.03 0.03
N ALA A 101 -13.92 12.39 -0.35
CA ALA A 101 -13.17 12.77 -1.53
C ALA A 101 -13.99 12.63 -2.83
N GLY A 102 -14.79 11.57 -2.94
CA GLY A 102 -15.73 11.35 -4.04
C GLY A 102 -16.79 12.44 -4.12
N LYS A 103 -17.43 12.80 -2.99
CA LYS A 103 -18.42 13.90 -2.94
C LYS A 103 -17.83 15.26 -3.31
N HIS A 104 -16.55 15.48 -3.05
CA HIS A 104 -15.84 16.70 -3.45
C HIS A 104 -15.39 16.71 -4.91
N GLY A 105 -15.64 15.63 -5.67
CA GLY A 105 -15.28 15.55 -7.09
C GLY A 105 -13.79 15.34 -7.36
N TYR A 106 -13.00 14.96 -6.35
CA TYR A 106 -11.54 14.82 -6.50
C TYR A 106 -11.12 13.74 -7.50
N PHE A 107 -12.01 12.81 -7.83
CA PHE A 107 -11.75 11.72 -8.76
C PHE A 107 -12.30 11.98 -10.16
N ASP A 108 -12.94 13.11 -10.44
CA ASP A 108 -13.68 13.32 -11.68
C ASP A 108 -12.76 13.28 -12.91
N ASP A 109 -11.70 14.09 -12.92
CA ASP A 109 -10.71 14.09 -14.01
C ASP A 109 -9.97 12.75 -14.14
N LEU A 110 -9.70 12.10 -13.00
CA LEU A 110 -9.07 10.79 -12.95
C LEU A 110 -9.98 9.72 -13.58
N ASN A 111 -11.28 9.75 -13.30
CA ASN A 111 -12.27 8.83 -13.83
C ASN A 111 -12.52 9.08 -15.33
N VAL A 112 -12.54 10.35 -15.77
CA VAL A 112 -12.65 10.72 -17.19
C VAL A 112 -11.49 10.12 -17.99
N THR A 113 -10.26 10.27 -17.52
CA THR A 113 -9.08 9.75 -18.20
C THR A 113 -8.98 8.23 -18.11
N PHE A 114 -9.34 7.64 -16.97
CA PHE A 114 -9.43 6.20 -16.79
C PHE A 114 -10.41 5.54 -17.78
N LYS A 115 -11.61 6.11 -17.95
CA LYS A 115 -12.64 5.63 -18.87
C LYS A 115 -12.26 5.69 -20.34
N GLN A 116 -11.22 6.44 -20.72
CA GLN A 116 -10.71 6.44 -22.11
C GLN A 116 -10.11 5.08 -22.49
N GLU A 117 -9.49 4.37 -21.54
CA GLU A 117 -8.92 3.03 -21.76
C GLU A 117 -9.86 1.92 -21.26
N HIS A 118 -10.67 2.20 -20.24
CA HIS A 118 -11.61 1.24 -19.63
C HIS A 118 -13.06 1.79 -19.63
N PRO A 119 -13.73 1.90 -20.79
CA PRO A 119 -15.03 2.59 -20.89
C PRO A 119 -16.17 1.95 -20.10
N TRP A 120 -16.04 0.67 -19.76
CA TRP A 120 -17.04 -0.12 -19.04
C TRP A 120 -16.82 -0.12 -17.52
N ASN A 121 -15.72 0.46 -17.06
CA ASN A 121 -15.37 0.53 -15.65
C ASN A 121 -15.51 1.95 -15.13
N GLU A 122 -15.71 2.06 -13.82
CA GLU A 122 -15.80 3.33 -13.12
C GLU A 122 -14.96 3.29 -11.85
N LEU A 123 -14.33 4.41 -11.51
CA LEU A 123 -13.63 4.55 -10.24
C LEU A 123 -14.65 4.66 -9.10
N ALA A 124 -14.54 3.80 -8.11
CA ALA A 124 -15.37 3.83 -6.90
C ALA A 124 -15.21 5.18 -6.20
N GLN A 125 -16.31 5.92 -6.03
CA GLN A 125 -16.32 7.21 -5.33
C GLN A 125 -16.69 7.04 -3.85
N SER A 126 -17.29 5.91 -3.51
CA SER A 126 -17.70 5.53 -2.18
C SER A 126 -17.49 4.05 -1.94
N GLU A 127 -17.75 3.62 -0.72
CA GLU A 127 -17.56 2.25 -0.28
C GLU A 127 -18.78 1.37 -0.59
N THR A 128 -19.88 2.00 -1.01
CA THR A 128 -21.06 1.33 -1.55
C THR A 128 -20.94 1.00 -3.03
N ASP A 129 -19.90 1.49 -3.70
CA ASP A 129 -19.62 1.24 -5.11
C ASP A 129 -18.89 -0.11 -5.26
N VAL A 130 -19.62 -1.20 -5.04
CA VAL A 130 -19.07 -2.57 -4.92
C VAL A 130 -19.42 -3.51 -6.08
N GLU A 131 -20.12 -3.02 -7.10
CA GLU A 131 -20.46 -3.80 -8.28
C GLU A 131 -19.23 -4.08 -9.17
N ASP A 132 -19.29 -5.13 -10.00
CA ASP A 132 -18.16 -5.61 -10.82
C ASP A 132 -17.57 -4.56 -11.77
N HIS A 133 -18.33 -3.53 -12.13
CA HIS A 133 -17.86 -2.46 -13.00
C HIS A 133 -17.01 -1.42 -12.24
N TYR A 134 -17.11 -1.37 -10.91
CA TYR A 134 -16.32 -0.45 -10.11
C TYR A 134 -14.90 -0.96 -9.85
N VAL A 135 -13.96 -0.02 -9.89
CA VAL A 135 -12.55 -0.22 -9.58
C VAL A 135 -12.24 0.53 -8.29
N ASP A 136 -11.60 -0.12 -7.32
CA ASP A 136 -11.21 0.55 -6.07
C ASP A 136 -10.21 1.68 -6.38
N THR A 137 -10.68 2.92 -6.26
CA THR A 137 -9.89 4.12 -6.51
C THR A 137 -8.64 4.19 -5.64
N ARG A 138 -8.70 3.69 -4.40
CA ARG A 138 -7.52 3.70 -3.52
C ARG A 138 -6.46 2.75 -4.04
N LEU A 139 -6.85 1.57 -4.54
CA LEU A 139 -5.92 0.64 -5.16
C LEU A 139 -5.29 1.26 -6.42
N LEU A 140 -6.08 1.94 -7.25
CA LEU A 140 -5.54 2.68 -8.40
C LEU A 140 -4.53 3.76 -7.97
N LEU A 141 -4.83 4.54 -6.93
CA LEU A 141 -3.89 5.53 -6.40
C LEU A 141 -2.62 4.88 -5.87
N GLN A 142 -2.71 3.73 -5.19
CA GLN A 142 -1.54 2.95 -4.76
C GLN A 142 -0.69 2.51 -5.96
N ILE A 143 -1.32 2.05 -7.04
CA ILE A 143 -0.63 1.65 -8.28
C ILE A 143 0.06 2.86 -8.93
N LEU A 144 -0.63 3.99 -9.05
CA LEU A 144 -0.09 5.22 -9.62
C LEU A 144 1.09 5.74 -8.79
N TRP A 145 1.01 5.68 -7.47
CA TRP A 145 2.15 6.00 -6.60
C TRP A 145 3.33 5.05 -6.77
N ALA A 146 3.07 3.74 -6.91
CA ALA A 146 4.14 2.77 -7.13
C ALA A 146 4.88 3.04 -8.45
N MET A 147 4.15 3.36 -9.51
CA MET A 147 4.69 3.62 -10.85
C MET A 147 5.21 5.05 -11.06
N MET A 148 5.11 5.93 -10.06
CA MET A 148 5.51 7.33 -10.21
C MET A 148 7.02 7.43 -10.47
N PRO A 149 7.46 8.12 -11.54
CA PRO A 149 8.87 8.30 -11.82
C PRO A 149 9.53 9.17 -10.76
N GLU A 150 10.81 8.90 -10.49
CA GLU A 150 11.57 9.53 -9.40
C GLU A 150 11.62 11.05 -9.48
N GLU A 151 11.67 11.58 -10.71
CA GLU A 151 11.68 13.01 -11.00
C GLU A 151 10.41 13.73 -10.56
N LEU A 152 9.28 13.01 -10.43
CA LEU A 152 8.03 13.54 -9.90
C LEU A 152 7.81 13.25 -8.42
N ALA A 153 8.45 12.20 -7.89
CA ALA A 153 8.25 11.81 -6.51
C ALA A 153 8.65 12.97 -5.57
N PRO A 154 7.79 13.36 -4.61
CA PRO A 154 8.15 14.34 -3.60
C PRO A 154 9.34 13.82 -2.78
N ASP A 155 10.14 14.72 -2.21
CA ASP A 155 11.40 14.35 -1.54
C ASP A 155 11.24 13.23 -0.51
N HIS A 156 10.17 13.31 0.30
CA HIS A 156 9.85 12.31 1.32
C HIS A 156 9.38 10.95 0.76
N ARG A 157 9.16 10.84 -0.58
CA ARG A 157 8.79 9.61 -1.30
C ARG A 157 9.85 9.09 -2.27
N ARG A 158 11.01 9.74 -2.38
CA ARG A 158 12.08 9.28 -3.29
C ARG A 158 12.77 7.99 -2.81
N THR A 159 12.83 7.77 -1.50
CA THR A 159 13.45 6.56 -0.94
C THR A 159 12.65 5.31 -1.29
N ILE A 160 13.33 4.17 -1.37
CA ILE A 160 12.69 2.89 -1.65
C ILE A 160 11.66 2.55 -0.57
N GLU A 161 11.95 2.83 0.71
CA GLU A 161 11.02 2.62 1.81
C GLU A 161 9.73 3.40 1.64
N ALA A 162 9.83 4.62 1.12
CA ALA A 162 8.69 5.46 0.88
C ALA A 162 7.89 5.03 -0.37
N ARG A 163 8.57 4.52 -1.42
CA ARG A 163 7.89 3.86 -2.56
C ARG A 163 7.10 2.62 -2.12
N MET A 164 7.62 1.84 -1.17
CA MET A 164 6.89 0.70 -0.60
C MET A 164 5.63 1.10 0.18
N ARG A 165 5.52 2.35 0.65
CA ARG A 165 4.29 2.82 1.32
C ARG A 165 3.09 2.75 0.39
N ALA A 166 3.30 2.86 -0.92
CA ALA A 166 2.26 2.66 -1.92
C ALA A 166 1.58 1.31 -1.76
N TYR A 167 2.32 0.23 -1.49
CA TYR A 167 1.74 -1.08 -1.20
C TYR A 167 1.07 -1.15 0.19
N LYS A 168 1.68 -0.53 1.21
CA LYS A 168 1.26 -0.71 2.62
C LYS A 168 0.09 0.18 3.05
N ASN A 169 -0.16 1.29 2.35
CA ASN A 169 -0.98 2.37 2.91
C ASN A 169 -1.84 3.11 1.87
N ALA A 170 -2.98 2.52 1.57
CA ALA A 170 -4.02 3.10 0.72
C ALA A 170 -4.52 4.47 1.20
N ALA A 171 -4.67 4.66 2.52
CA ALA A 171 -5.19 5.91 3.10
C ALA A 171 -4.23 7.08 2.86
N TYR A 172 -2.93 6.87 3.05
CA TYR A 172 -1.93 7.91 2.75
C TYR A 172 -1.83 8.20 1.26
N CYS A 173 -2.01 7.20 0.39
CA CYS A 173 -2.03 7.45 -1.05
C CYS A 173 -3.21 8.32 -1.46
N LEU A 174 -4.37 8.13 -0.83
CA LEU A 174 -5.55 8.97 -1.01
C LEU A 174 -5.34 10.38 -0.46
N GLN A 175 -4.85 10.51 0.77
CA GLN A 175 -4.60 11.81 1.39
C GLN A 175 -3.62 12.66 0.56
N ASP A 176 -2.45 12.12 0.21
CA ASP A 176 -1.47 12.86 -0.60
C ASP A 176 -2.05 13.25 -1.97
N TYR A 177 -2.90 12.41 -2.56
CA TYR A 177 -3.57 12.74 -3.83
C TYR A 177 -4.53 13.93 -3.69
N VAL A 178 -5.32 13.97 -2.61
CA VAL A 178 -6.22 15.10 -2.31
C VAL A 178 -5.43 16.38 -2.09
N GLU A 179 -4.34 16.32 -1.31
CA GLU A 179 -3.45 17.47 -1.08
C GLU A 179 -2.85 17.98 -2.40
N ILE A 180 -2.39 17.08 -3.26
CA ILE A 180 -1.86 17.41 -4.60
C ILE A 180 -2.94 18.01 -5.49
N HIS A 181 -4.16 17.48 -5.47
CA HIS A 181 -5.28 18.03 -6.23
C HIS A 181 -5.55 19.48 -5.81
N ASP A 182 -5.71 19.73 -4.51
CA ASP A 182 -6.03 21.05 -3.96
C ASP A 182 -4.93 22.09 -4.23
N SER A 183 -3.66 21.67 -4.17
CA SER A 183 -2.52 22.57 -4.41
C SER A 183 -2.16 22.71 -5.89
N SER A 184 -2.63 21.84 -6.79
CA SER A 184 -2.24 21.80 -8.21
C SER A 184 -2.45 23.11 -8.97
N GLY A 185 -3.45 23.91 -8.58
CA GLY A 185 -3.70 25.23 -9.18
C GLY A 185 -2.67 26.31 -8.81
N THR A 186 -1.87 26.08 -7.76
CA THR A 186 -0.95 27.08 -7.18
C THR A 186 0.50 26.60 -7.10
N ASN A 187 0.72 25.28 -6.92
CA ASN A 187 2.02 24.65 -6.87
C ASN A 187 2.33 23.93 -8.18
N LYS A 188 3.39 24.37 -8.88
CA LYS A 188 3.81 23.80 -10.17
C LYS A 188 4.22 22.33 -10.08
N GLU A 189 4.82 21.92 -8.97
CA GLU A 189 5.22 20.51 -8.81
C GLU A 189 4.00 19.61 -8.62
N ASP A 190 3.04 20.06 -7.81
CA ASP A 190 1.80 19.32 -7.60
C ASP A 190 0.93 19.31 -8.86
N ALA A 191 0.95 20.39 -9.65
CA ALA A 191 0.36 20.39 -10.99
C ALA A 191 0.95 19.29 -11.88
N ALA A 192 2.28 19.10 -11.85
CA ALA A 192 2.95 18.07 -12.63
C ALA A 192 2.62 16.65 -12.13
N ARG A 193 2.54 16.46 -10.80
CA ARG A 193 2.13 15.19 -10.17
C ARG A 193 0.67 14.87 -10.49
N TYR A 194 -0.23 15.84 -10.36
CA TYR A 194 -1.65 15.71 -10.70
C TYR A 194 -1.83 15.32 -12.17
N LYS A 195 -1.10 15.99 -13.07
CA LYS A 195 -1.08 15.64 -14.50
C LYS A 195 -0.60 14.20 -14.73
N TYR A 196 0.39 13.73 -13.98
CA TYR A 196 0.83 12.34 -14.06
C TYR A 196 -0.29 11.36 -13.65
N PHE A 197 -0.99 11.62 -12.53
CA PHE A 197 -2.10 10.76 -12.09
C PHE A 197 -3.16 10.61 -13.18
N THR A 198 -3.59 11.72 -13.78
CA THR A 198 -4.61 11.73 -14.84
C THR A 198 -4.10 11.11 -16.14
N ASP A 199 -2.87 11.41 -16.57
CA ASP A 199 -2.30 10.87 -17.80
C ASP A 199 -2.15 9.33 -17.76
N MET A 200 -1.84 8.77 -16.59
CA MET A 200 -1.44 7.37 -16.40
C MET A 200 -2.55 6.48 -15.83
N ALA A 201 -3.70 7.01 -15.41
CA ALA A 201 -4.75 6.26 -14.73
C ALA A 201 -5.15 4.95 -15.44
N GLY A 202 -5.52 5.05 -16.72
CA GLY A 202 -5.90 3.89 -17.53
C GLY A 202 -4.72 2.92 -17.76
N THR A 203 -3.60 3.46 -18.21
CA THR A 203 -2.39 2.68 -18.54
C THR A 203 -1.86 1.91 -17.33
N ALA A 204 -1.80 2.54 -16.16
CA ALA A 204 -1.28 1.94 -14.95
C ALA A 204 -2.19 0.81 -14.45
N TRP A 205 -3.52 0.98 -14.56
CA TRP A 205 -4.47 -0.09 -14.25
C TRP A 205 -4.36 -1.27 -15.21
N THR A 206 -4.27 -0.99 -16.52
CA THR A 206 -4.02 -2.02 -17.55
C THR A 206 -2.78 -2.83 -17.21
N GLU A 207 -1.71 -2.15 -16.81
CA GLU A 207 -0.44 -2.79 -16.49
C GLU A 207 -0.51 -3.63 -15.22
N TYR A 208 -1.18 -3.12 -14.17
CA TYR A 208 -1.45 -3.89 -12.96
C TYR A 208 -2.22 -5.18 -13.26
N GLN A 209 -3.33 -5.09 -14.02
CA GLN A 209 -4.13 -6.26 -14.40
C GLN A 209 -3.34 -7.24 -15.26
N ARG A 210 -2.50 -6.74 -16.18
CA ARG A 210 -1.61 -7.56 -17.00
C ARG A 210 -0.66 -8.38 -16.14
N TRP A 211 0.05 -7.75 -15.20
CA TRP A 211 0.97 -8.46 -14.30
C TRP A 211 0.25 -9.40 -13.33
N LYS A 212 -0.95 -9.06 -12.88
CA LYS A 212 -1.75 -9.95 -12.03
C LYS A 212 -2.09 -11.26 -12.71
N LYS A 213 -2.34 -11.24 -14.02
CA LYS A 213 -2.96 -12.33 -14.78
C LYS A 213 -2.05 -12.92 -15.87
N LEU A 214 -0.76 -12.57 -15.87
CA LEU A 214 0.16 -12.98 -16.93
C LEU A 214 0.32 -14.51 -16.97
N ASP A 215 0.01 -15.14 -18.10
CA ASP A 215 0.04 -16.61 -18.23
C ASP A 215 1.40 -17.22 -17.90
N LYS A 216 2.49 -16.47 -18.14
CA LYS A 216 3.87 -16.88 -17.84
C LYS A 216 4.13 -17.14 -16.35
N TRP A 217 3.23 -16.74 -15.45
CA TRP A 217 3.30 -17.10 -14.03
C TRP A 217 3.13 -18.60 -13.78
N ASN A 218 2.42 -19.32 -14.67
CA ASN A 218 2.13 -20.74 -14.50
C ASN A 218 3.41 -21.59 -14.33
N ASP A 219 4.48 -21.21 -15.02
CA ASP A 219 5.79 -21.89 -14.98
C ASP A 219 6.71 -21.39 -13.84
N LYS A 220 6.21 -20.50 -12.97
CA LYS A 220 7.00 -19.91 -11.87
C LYS A 220 6.78 -20.60 -10.52
N HIS A 221 6.06 -21.72 -10.50
CA HIS A 221 5.80 -22.53 -9.32
C HIS A 221 5.29 -21.70 -8.11
N LEU A 222 4.37 -20.78 -8.37
CA LEU A 222 3.70 -20.01 -7.31
C LEU A 222 2.73 -20.90 -6.53
N LEU A 223 2.71 -20.72 -5.21
CA LEU A 223 1.99 -21.58 -4.26
C LEU A 223 0.78 -20.87 -3.65
N GLU A 224 -0.41 -21.45 -3.81
CA GLU A 224 -1.67 -20.94 -3.21
C GLU A 224 -1.64 -20.99 -1.68
N ARG A 225 -1.06 -22.05 -1.09
CA ARG A 225 -0.93 -22.18 0.38
C ARG A 225 -0.14 -21.05 1.04
N LEU A 226 0.72 -20.36 0.27
CA LEU A 226 1.49 -19.19 0.71
C LEU A 226 0.87 -17.88 0.22
N ARG A 227 -0.34 -17.93 -0.34
CA ARG A 227 -1.07 -16.81 -0.93
C ARG A 227 -0.29 -16.09 -2.04
N GLN A 228 0.58 -16.81 -2.76
CA GLN A 228 1.37 -16.25 -3.87
C GLN A 228 0.55 -16.05 -5.14
N ALA A 229 -0.47 -16.89 -5.33
CA ALA A 229 -1.38 -16.86 -6.46
C ALA A 229 -2.72 -17.49 -6.06
N ILE A 230 -3.74 -17.26 -6.88
CA ILE A 230 -5.05 -17.90 -6.89
C ILE A 230 -5.16 -18.66 -8.21
N ARG A 231 -5.55 -19.94 -8.15
CA ARG A 231 -5.76 -20.77 -9.33
C ARG A 231 -7.24 -20.97 -9.63
N GLY A 232 -7.53 -21.16 -10.91
CA GLY A 232 -8.85 -21.59 -11.36
C GLY A 232 -9.04 -23.09 -11.19
N GLU A 233 -10.24 -23.57 -11.51
CA GLU A 233 -10.58 -25.00 -11.52
C GLU A 233 -9.68 -25.80 -12.47
N ASP A 234 -9.19 -25.16 -13.54
CA ASP A 234 -8.24 -25.72 -14.52
C ASP A 234 -6.79 -25.83 -14.00
N GLY A 235 -6.54 -25.41 -12.75
CA GLY A 235 -5.21 -25.39 -12.14
C GLY A 235 -4.29 -24.26 -12.63
N THR A 236 -4.75 -23.41 -13.55
CA THR A 236 -4.00 -22.26 -14.05
C THR A 236 -4.08 -21.09 -13.08
N ILE A 237 -3.01 -20.28 -13.00
CA ILE A 237 -3.00 -19.05 -12.20
C ILE A 237 -3.96 -18.04 -12.83
N LYS A 238 -4.99 -17.67 -12.07
CA LYS A 238 -5.92 -16.59 -12.43
C LYS A 238 -5.45 -15.25 -11.90
N GLU A 239 -4.78 -15.24 -10.75
CA GLU A 239 -4.30 -14.00 -10.13
C GLU A 239 -3.04 -14.25 -9.30
N VAL A 240 -2.08 -13.33 -9.34
CA VAL A 240 -0.88 -13.33 -8.48
C VAL A 240 -1.09 -12.46 -7.23
N SER A 241 -0.29 -12.55 -6.18
CA SER A 241 -0.42 -11.65 -5.03
C SER A 241 0.08 -10.23 -5.32
N ASP A 242 -0.59 -9.21 -4.76
CA ASP A 242 -0.14 -7.82 -4.84
C ASP A 242 1.26 -7.62 -4.23
N GLY A 243 1.61 -8.41 -3.20
CA GLY A 243 2.95 -8.35 -2.61
C GLY A 243 4.09 -8.78 -3.56
N ILE A 244 3.75 -9.43 -4.70
CA ILE A 244 4.68 -9.73 -5.79
C ILE A 244 4.57 -8.67 -6.89
N VAL A 245 3.34 -8.24 -7.21
CA VAL A 245 3.07 -7.31 -8.33
C VAL A 245 3.54 -5.88 -8.02
N PHE A 246 3.33 -5.36 -6.81
CA PHE A 246 3.72 -3.98 -6.45
C PHE A 246 5.22 -3.69 -6.61
N PRO A 247 6.14 -4.57 -6.17
CA PRO A 247 7.56 -4.41 -6.46
C PRO A 247 7.87 -4.33 -7.97
N ILE A 248 7.18 -5.11 -8.80
CA ILE A 248 7.33 -5.06 -10.27
C ILE A 248 6.85 -3.70 -10.78
N LEU A 249 5.63 -3.27 -10.41
CA LEU A 249 5.11 -1.95 -10.80
C LEU A 249 6.04 -0.82 -10.38
N SER A 250 6.64 -0.91 -9.19
CA SER A 250 7.59 0.08 -8.72
C SER A 250 8.86 0.12 -9.57
N ALA A 251 9.38 -1.03 -9.99
CA ALA A 251 10.51 -1.10 -10.92
C ALA A 251 10.18 -0.51 -12.30
N LEU A 252 8.93 -0.66 -12.76
CA LEU A 252 8.45 -0.12 -14.03
C LEU A 252 8.32 1.41 -14.04
N SER A 253 8.36 2.08 -12.88
CA SER A 253 8.40 3.55 -12.80
C SER A 253 9.52 4.17 -13.64
N ARG A 254 10.63 3.44 -13.85
CA ARG A 254 11.74 3.87 -14.71
C ARG A 254 11.34 4.06 -16.17
N PHE A 255 10.38 3.28 -16.64
CA PHE A 255 9.90 3.32 -18.02
C PHE A 255 8.80 4.36 -18.24
N VAL A 256 8.35 5.02 -17.17
CA VAL A 256 7.39 6.12 -17.27
C VAL A 256 8.15 7.38 -17.65
N LYS A 257 7.79 7.97 -18.79
CA LYS A 257 8.45 9.16 -19.34
C LYS A 257 7.43 10.19 -19.80
N LEU A 258 7.78 11.47 -19.68
CA LEU A 258 7.03 12.56 -20.28
C LEU A 258 7.36 12.64 -21.77
N LYS A 259 6.39 12.29 -22.63
CA LYS A 259 6.55 12.33 -24.08
C LYS A 259 5.44 13.15 -24.71
N LYS A 260 5.81 14.18 -25.49
CA LYS A 260 4.86 15.11 -26.15
C LYS A 260 3.86 15.72 -25.14
N GLY A 261 4.31 16.03 -23.93
CA GLY A 261 3.47 16.62 -22.88
C GLY A 261 2.49 15.67 -22.20
N LYS A 262 2.58 14.35 -22.43
CA LYS A 262 1.80 13.33 -21.73
C LYS A 262 2.73 12.32 -21.06
N TRP A 263 2.46 11.94 -19.82
CA TRP A 263 3.15 10.83 -19.17
C TRP A 263 2.70 9.50 -19.78
N GLN A 264 3.67 8.65 -20.12
CA GLN A 264 3.43 7.38 -20.81
C GLN A 264 4.40 6.31 -20.32
N LEU A 265 3.93 5.07 -20.24
CA LEU A 265 4.78 3.90 -20.04
C LEU A 265 5.42 3.50 -21.38
N ILE A 266 6.75 3.52 -21.45
CA ILE A 266 7.52 3.22 -22.67
C ILE A 266 8.54 2.13 -22.37
N TYR A 267 8.20 0.91 -22.77
CA TYR A 267 9.09 -0.23 -22.63
C TYR A 267 10.32 -0.14 -23.54
N PRO A 268 11.54 -0.30 -23.00
CA PRO A 268 12.73 -0.55 -23.80
C PRO A 268 12.57 -1.85 -24.60
N LYS A 269 13.02 -1.89 -25.85
CA LYS A 269 12.90 -3.11 -26.69
C LYS A 269 13.60 -4.33 -26.11
N VAL A 270 14.66 -4.10 -25.33
CA VAL A 270 15.45 -5.15 -24.67
C VAL A 270 14.75 -5.71 -23.43
N PHE A 271 13.74 -5.02 -22.90
CA PHE A 271 13.01 -5.49 -21.73
C PHE A 271 12.12 -6.68 -22.10
N GLN A 272 12.23 -7.77 -21.35
CA GLN A 272 11.39 -8.95 -21.49
C GLN A 272 10.68 -9.23 -20.16
N ASP A 273 9.38 -9.47 -20.21
CA ASP A 273 8.60 -9.81 -19.01
C ASP A 273 9.21 -11.01 -18.27
N GLU A 274 9.70 -11.99 -19.03
CA GLU A 274 10.26 -13.24 -18.50
C GLU A 274 11.44 -13.00 -17.54
N ASP A 275 12.32 -12.05 -17.88
CA ASP A 275 13.46 -11.68 -17.04
C ASP A 275 12.98 -11.05 -15.73
N MET A 276 11.93 -10.22 -15.79
CA MET A 276 11.31 -9.62 -14.61
C MET A 276 10.65 -10.68 -13.72
N LEU A 277 9.96 -11.67 -14.30
CA LEU A 277 9.37 -12.77 -13.54
C LEU A 277 10.42 -13.62 -12.82
N ILE A 278 11.52 -13.93 -13.52
CA ILE A 278 12.66 -14.65 -12.94
C ILE A 278 13.30 -13.83 -11.82
N ALA A 279 13.51 -12.53 -12.05
CA ALA A 279 14.07 -11.63 -11.06
C ALA A 279 13.18 -11.53 -9.81
N ALA A 280 11.85 -11.44 -9.97
CA ALA A 280 10.87 -11.37 -8.88
C ALA A 280 10.83 -12.65 -8.01
N ARG A 281 11.16 -13.81 -8.58
CA ARG A 281 11.20 -15.08 -7.83
C ARG A 281 12.29 -15.13 -6.78
N ARG A 282 13.44 -14.48 -7.02
CA ARG A 282 14.57 -14.50 -6.09
C ARG A 282 14.26 -13.82 -4.74
N PRO A 283 13.79 -12.56 -4.68
CA PRO A 283 13.41 -11.93 -3.41
C PRO A 283 12.19 -12.60 -2.78
N LEU A 284 11.25 -13.13 -3.58
CA LEU A 284 10.13 -13.90 -3.04
C LEU A 284 10.63 -15.11 -2.22
N SER A 285 11.60 -15.85 -2.74
CA SER A 285 12.23 -16.98 -2.03
C SER A 285 12.99 -16.53 -0.77
N GLN A 286 13.69 -15.39 -0.82
CA GLN A 286 14.37 -14.81 0.36
C GLN A 286 13.39 -14.39 1.45
N CYS A 287 12.17 -14.02 1.07
CA CYS A 287 11.05 -13.75 1.98
C CYS A 287 10.26 -15.00 2.39
N SER A 288 10.89 -16.19 2.36
CA SER A 288 10.26 -17.48 2.68
C SER A 288 9.01 -17.77 1.85
N GLY A 289 8.95 -17.24 0.63
CA GLY A 289 7.80 -17.35 -0.24
C GLY A 289 6.57 -16.56 0.21
N ARG A 290 6.68 -15.59 1.13
CA ARG A 290 5.55 -14.79 1.63
C ARG A 290 5.46 -13.47 0.86
N PRO A 291 4.44 -13.28 -0.01
CA PRO A 291 4.31 -12.05 -0.81
C PRO A 291 4.23 -10.78 0.03
N MET A 292 3.53 -10.84 1.17
CA MET A 292 3.41 -9.69 2.06
C MET A 292 4.78 -9.20 2.54
N LEU A 293 5.74 -10.08 2.80
CA LEU A 293 7.09 -9.68 3.21
C LEU A 293 7.88 -9.12 2.02
N MET A 294 7.73 -9.71 0.83
CA MET A 294 8.36 -9.21 -0.40
C MET A 294 7.88 -7.79 -0.75
N GLY A 295 6.56 -7.54 -0.75
CA GLY A 295 6.00 -6.22 -1.04
C GLY A 295 6.40 -5.14 -0.04
N ARG A 296 6.97 -5.53 1.10
CA ARG A 296 7.47 -4.65 2.17
C ARG A 296 8.99 -4.63 2.27
N SER A 297 9.70 -5.30 1.36
CA SER A 297 11.16 -5.42 1.37
C SER A 297 11.79 -4.42 0.40
N GLY A 298 12.59 -3.49 0.94
CA GLY A 298 13.31 -2.51 0.11
C GLY A 298 14.28 -3.21 -0.85
N ALA A 299 14.99 -4.22 -0.35
CA ALA A 299 15.89 -5.05 -1.15
C ALA A 299 15.17 -5.76 -2.32
N ALA A 300 13.91 -6.18 -2.14
CA ALA A 300 13.13 -6.76 -3.23
C ALA A 300 12.84 -5.72 -4.32
N CYS A 301 12.42 -4.51 -3.95
CA CYS A 301 12.18 -3.42 -4.89
C CYS A 301 13.47 -3.00 -5.61
N GLU A 302 14.57 -2.79 -4.88
CA GLU A 302 15.88 -2.45 -5.44
C GLU A 302 16.36 -3.46 -6.49
N ALA A 303 16.24 -4.75 -6.18
CA ALA A 303 16.68 -5.81 -7.09
C ALA A 303 15.94 -5.75 -8.44
N LEU A 304 14.65 -5.41 -8.43
CA LEU A 304 13.85 -5.28 -9.65
C LEU A 304 14.10 -3.95 -10.37
N ILE A 305 14.31 -2.86 -9.62
CA ILE A 305 14.70 -1.55 -10.18
C ILE A 305 16.02 -1.65 -10.93
N LEU A 306 16.99 -2.41 -10.41
CA LEU A 306 18.27 -2.60 -11.08
C LEU A 306 18.10 -3.26 -12.47
N LEU A 307 17.18 -4.21 -12.60
CA LEU A 307 16.88 -4.85 -13.88
C LEU A 307 16.31 -3.83 -14.89
N THR A 308 15.35 -3.00 -14.47
CA THR A 308 14.77 -1.98 -15.35
C THR A 308 15.76 -0.88 -15.70
N GLU A 309 16.64 -0.51 -14.77
CA GLU A 309 17.73 0.42 -15.01
C GLU A 309 18.73 -0.11 -16.04
N MET A 310 19.12 -1.38 -15.93
CA MET A 310 19.99 -2.01 -16.93
C MET A 310 19.32 -2.01 -18.31
N ALA A 311 18.04 -2.41 -18.38
CA ALA A 311 17.30 -2.43 -19.65
C ALA A 311 17.21 -1.04 -20.30
N GLU A 312 16.98 0.00 -19.51
CA GLU A 312 16.96 1.38 -19.97
C GLU A 312 18.33 1.83 -20.50
N ARG A 313 19.40 1.69 -19.70
CA ARG A 313 20.77 2.07 -20.09
C ARG A 313 21.23 1.35 -21.35
N TYR A 314 20.95 0.05 -21.47
CA TYR A 314 21.26 -0.71 -22.69
C TYR A 314 20.49 -0.15 -23.89
N SER A 315 19.20 0.18 -23.74
CA SER A 315 18.43 0.72 -24.86
C SER A 315 18.92 2.10 -25.32
N GLU A 316 19.42 2.94 -24.41
CA GLU A 316 19.98 4.25 -24.76
C GLU A 316 21.29 4.12 -25.55
N GLN A 317 22.16 3.19 -25.15
CA GLN A 317 23.45 2.97 -25.81
C GLN A 317 23.34 2.47 -27.27
N TYR A 318 22.27 1.76 -27.61
CA TYR A 318 22.04 1.23 -28.96
C TYR A 318 21.07 2.09 -29.80
N GLN A 319 20.61 3.22 -29.27
CA GLN A 319 19.82 4.23 -29.99
C GLN A 319 20.60 5.52 -30.29
N ALA A 320 21.78 5.69 -29.70
CA ALA A 320 22.76 6.73 -30.03
C ALA A 320 23.65 6.31 -31.21
#